data_AF-A0A7W1PVL0-F1
#
_entry.id   AF-A0A7W1PVL0-F1
#
_cell.length_a   1.000
_cell.length_b   1.000
_cell.length_c   1.000
_cell.angle_alpha   90.00
_cell.angle_beta   90.00
_cell.angle_gamma   90.00
#
_symmetry.space_group_name_H-M   'P 1'
#
loop_
_entity.id
_entity.type
_entity.pdbx_description
1 polymer ?
#
loop_
_entity_poly.entity_id
_entity_poly.type
_entity_poly.pdbx_seq_one_letter_code
_entity_poly.pdbx_strand_id
1 'polypeptide(L)'
;MKRFLPFFILLLSSFFNTLLAQVNIGGIINQYSAVLTYNACRNGYAVANPSIFNVGDRVLMIQMKGAQIDQTNTAAFGDIINMNASGLYQFADILSINGNIISFVNNLTTGYGSSAQLIKVPVYQNATVTSPLTCLPYNGTIGGVLVFEVNGTLTLSDNIDASETGYRGGAASVDEFDAVQCGLMDYKFPANPKLGGFKGEGNSNIALLDQTGRGPLSIGGGGGNHANAGGGGGGNRGTGGIGGNQWSGCSVVSNGGLGGKPLIYANRIFMGGGGGGAQQNDTQGTPGKNGGGIVIIKANQITGNGRTISSNGGNAALATIDGAGGAGAGGAILLNVQNYTGTLTVEAKGGMGGSINMGLSGNTCLGPGGGGGGGLIRHSTGIPITGVTTSVTGGLPGFIIYTGSTCFSTSYGATAGLTGAVIDTCILYEGTFAYNPLILTPVVVDVSCVGLQDGEVDITSTGGAAPFT
;
A
#
# COMPACT_ATOMS: atom_id res chain seq x y z
N MET A 1 44.55 76.80 -14.88
CA MET A 1 43.45 76.24 -14.06
C MET A 1 42.47 75.52 -14.97
N LYS A 2 42.09 74.28 -14.60
CA LYS A 2 41.02 73.37 -15.10
C LYS A 2 41.61 71.93 -15.20
N ARG A 3 42.02 71.33 -14.07
CA ARG A 3 41.28 70.38 -13.21
C ARG A 3 40.72 69.17 -13.97
N PHE A 4 41.53 68.10 -14.05
CA PHE A 4 41.09 66.75 -14.36
C PHE A 4 40.55 66.08 -13.08
N LEU A 5 39.36 65.50 -13.13
CA LEU A 5 38.71 64.77 -12.06
C LEU A 5 38.75 63.28 -12.42
N PRO A 6 39.34 62.38 -11.61
CA PRO A 6 39.30 60.95 -11.90
C PRO A 6 37.96 60.37 -11.43
N PHE A 7 37.26 59.71 -12.34
CA PHE A 7 36.02 58.98 -12.06
C PHE A 7 36.38 57.64 -11.41
N PHE A 8 36.13 57.51 -10.11
CA PHE A 8 36.32 56.26 -9.37
C PHE A 8 35.05 55.41 -9.52
N ILE A 9 35.10 54.35 -10.33
CA ILE A 9 34.01 53.39 -10.48
C ILE A 9 34.05 52.45 -9.27
N LEU A 10 33.14 52.66 -8.32
CA LEU A 10 32.89 51.72 -7.23
C LEU A 10 32.12 50.51 -7.79
N LEU A 11 32.78 49.36 -7.90
CA LEU A 11 32.13 48.09 -8.22
C LEU A 11 31.40 47.58 -6.96
N LEU A 12 30.09 47.84 -6.85
CA LEU A 12 29.26 47.27 -5.80
C LEU A 12 28.99 45.80 -6.14
N SER A 13 29.72 44.86 -5.51
CA SER A 13 29.42 43.43 -5.61
C SER A 13 28.11 43.14 -4.87
N SER A 14 26.99 43.15 -5.58
CA SER A 14 25.71 42.64 -5.09
C SER A 14 25.82 41.12 -4.90
N PHE A 15 26.07 40.71 -3.66
CA PHE A 15 25.81 39.34 -3.23
C PHE A 15 24.30 39.10 -3.35
N PHE A 16 23.87 38.47 -4.45
CA PHE A 16 22.55 37.88 -4.54
C PHE A 16 22.50 36.69 -3.57
N ASN A 17 22.07 36.93 -2.33
CA ASN A 17 21.59 35.85 -1.48
C ASN A 17 20.33 35.30 -2.13
N THR A 18 20.43 34.14 -2.78
CA THR A 18 19.26 33.38 -3.22
C THR A 18 18.53 32.88 -1.97
N LEU A 19 17.56 33.67 -1.51
CA LEU A 19 16.51 33.18 -0.61
C LEU A 19 15.82 32.03 -1.36
N LEU A 20 16.14 30.78 -0.99
CA LEU A 20 15.44 29.62 -1.49
C LEU A 20 14.01 29.69 -0.94
N ALA A 21 13.09 30.13 -1.79
CA ALA A 21 11.68 30.23 -1.46
C ALA A 21 11.13 28.86 -1.05
N GLN A 22 10.23 28.85 -0.07
CA GLN A 22 9.54 27.65 0.34
C GLN A 22 8.67 27.12 -0.81
N VAL A 23 8.78 25.84 -1.13
CA VAL A 23 8.01 25.23 -2.22
C VAL A 23 6.62 24.85 -1.71
N ASN A 24 5.58 25.34 -2.36
CA ASN A 24 4.21 24.91 -2.06
C ASN A 24 3.92 23.58 -2.75
N ILE A 25 3.39 22.62 -2.00
CA ILE A 25 3.04 21.28 -2.48
C ILE A 25 1.60 20.94 -2.12
N GLY A 26 0.98 20.07 -2.90
CA GLY A 26 -0.39 19.59 -2.73
C GLY A 26 -0.81 18.65 -3.87
N GLY A 27 -1.95 17.98 -3.72
CA GLY A 27 -2.40 16.98 -4.69
C GLY A 27 -1.50 15.75 -4.72
N ILE A 28 -1.21 15.22 -5.91
CA ILE A 28 -0.34 14.05 -6.10
C ILE A 28 1.02 14.52 -6.63
N ILE A 29 2.06 14.36 -5.82
CA ILE A 29 3.43 14.80 -6.16
C ILE A 29 4.33 13.67 -6.68
N ASN A 30 3.95 12.42 -6.43
CA ASN A 30 4.70 11.25 -6.89
C ASN A 30 4.30 10.84 -8.31
N GLN A 31 5.25 10.28 -9.04
CA GLN A 31 5.02 9.59 -10.32
C GLN A 31 5.43 8.12 -10.16
N TYR A 32 4.70 7.22 -10.82
CA TYR A 32 4.76 5.77 -10.57
C TYR A 32 4.92 5.02 -11.88
N SER A 33 5.72 3.96 -11.86
CA SER A 33 5.90 3.05 -12.99
C SER A 33 5.91 1.62 -12.50
N ALA A 34 5.12 0.75 -13.15
CA ALA A 34 5.12 -0.67 -12.83
C ALA A 34 6.48 -1.28 -13.19
N VAL A 35 7.00 -2.13 -12.31
CA VAL A 35 8.18 -2.95 -12.61
C VAL A 35 7.72 -4.17 -13.39
N LEU A 36 8.42 -4.47 -14.48
CA LEU A 36 8.09 -5.59 -15.36
C LEU A 36 8.96 -6.80 -15.05
N THR A 37 10.28 -6.63 -15.17
CA THR A 37 11.25 -7.72 -15.03
C THR A 37 12.58 -7.21 -14.46
N TYR A 38 13.28 -8.10 -13.76
CA TYR A 38 14.65 -7.85 -13.33
C TYR A 38 15.64 -8.14 -14.46
N ASN A 39 16.63 -7.28 -14.64
CA ASN A 39 17.74 -7.45 -15.56
C ASN A 39 19.06 -7.55 -14.78
N ALA A 40 19.50 -8.78 -14.55
CA ALA A 40 20.71 -9.07 -13.78
C ALA A 40 21.99 -8.49 -14.43
N CYS A 41 22.11 -8.54 -15.75
CA CYS A 41 23.30 -8.07 -16.48
C CYS A 41 23.54 -6.56 -16.36
N ARG A 42 22.51 -5.79 -16.01
CA ARG A 42 22.58 -4.32 -15.90
C ARG A 42 22.29 -3.80 -14.50
N ASN A 43 22.16 -4.70 -13.51
CA ASN A 43 21.69 -4.36 -12.17
C ASN A 43 20.50 -3.38 -12.22
N GLY A 44 19.50 -3.75 -13.02
CA GLY A 44 18.44 -2.84 -13.39
C GLY A 44 17.10 -3.54 -13.50
N TYR A 45 16.05 -2.75 -13.57
CA TYR A 45 14.70 -3.22 -13.74
C TYR A 45 14.09 -2.59 -14.98
N ALA A 46 13.39 -3.42 -15.77
CA ALA A 46 12.54 -2.92 -16.83
C ALA A 46 11.27 -2.33 -16.21
N VAL A 47 10.89 -1.12 -16.61
CA VAL A 47 9.68 -0.43 -16.14
C VAL A 47 8.71 -0.14 -17.29
N ALA A 48 7.43 -0.03 -16.98
CA ALA A 48 6.38 0.21 -17.97
C ALA A 48 6.44 1.60 -18.62
N ASN A 49 6.82 2.60 -17.84
CA ASN A 49 6.97 3.98 -18.28
C ASN A 49 8.28 4.58 -17.75
N PRO A 50 9.37 4.58 -18.53
CA PRO A 50 10.64 5.18 -18.13
C PRO A 50 10.65 6.70 -18.29
N SER A 51 9.76 7.29 -19.09
CA SER A 51 9.78 8.71 -19.47
C SER A 51 9.54 9.70 -18.31
N ILE A 52 9.06 9.21 -17.17
CA ILE A 52 8.83 10.01 -15.96
C ILE A 52 10.10 10.20 -15.12
N PHE A 53 11.17 9.48 -15.46
CA PHE A 53 12.42 9.44 -14.71
C PHE A 53 13.56 10.11 -15.49
N ASN A 54 14.51 10.66 -14.75
CA ASN A 54 15.79 11.17 -15.23
C ASN A 54 16.94 10.51 -14.49
N VAL A 55 18.13 10.52 -15.10
CA VAL A 55 19.37 10.14 -14.41
C VAL A 55 19.61 11.07 -13.21
N GLY A 56 19.97 10.48 -12.08
CA GLY A 56 20.14 11.18 -10.80
C GLY A 56 18.85 11.38 -10.00
N ASP A 57 17.68 10.98 -10.52
CA ASP A 57 16.45 11.03 -9.73
C ASP A 57 16.55 10.07 -8.52
N ARG A 58 16.09 10.58 -7.38
CA ARG A 58 15.80 9.79 -6.18
C ARG A 58 14.50 9.00 -6.39
N VAL A 59 14.53 7.71 -6.06
CA VAL A 59 13.40 6.80 -6.27
C VAL A 59 13.20 5.82 -5.11
N LEU A 60 11.99 5.29 -5.00
CA LEU A 60 11.62 4.20 -4.11
C LEU A 60 11.20 2.99 -4.95
N MET A 61 11.91 1.87 -4.77
CA MET A 61 11.47 0.55 -5.22
C MET A 61 10.61 -0.07 -4.12
N ILE A 62 9.40 -0.54 -4.42
CA ILE A 62 8.53 -1.20 -3.44
C ILE A 62 7.72 -2.33 -4.06
N GLN A 63 7.73 -3.50 -3.41
CA GLN A 63 6.95 -4.67 -3.81
C GLN A 63 5.57 -4.63 -3.12
N MET A 64 4.51 -4.48 -3.89
CA MET A 64 3.16 -4.38 -3.32
C MET A 64 2.63 -5.77 -2.93
N LYS A 65 2.48 -6.67 -3.91
CA LYS A 65 1.97 -8.04 -3.70
C LYS A 65 3.06 -9.10 -3.89
N GLY A 66 2.72 -10.35 -3.61
CA GLY A 66 3.60 -11.51 -3.85
C GLY A 66 3.72 -12.49 -2.68
N ALA A 67 2.98 -12.26 -1.60
CA ALA A 67 2.86 -13.21 -0.50
C ALA A 67 2.28 -14.53 -1.01
N GLN A 68 2.89 -15.64 -0.60
CA GLN A 68 2.33 -16.97 -0.77
C GLN A 68 1.44 -17.28 0.43
N ILE A 69 0.19 -17.65 0.14
CA ILE A 69 -0.80 -18.03 1.14
C ILE A 69 -1.27 -19.47 0.92
N ASP A 70 -1.81 -20.09 1.98
CA ASP A 70 -2.59 -21.31 1.86
C ASP A 70 -3.89 -21.02 1.10
N GLN A 71 -4.14 -21.78 0.04
CA GLN A 71 -5.33 -21.65 -0.81
C GLN A 71 -6.22 -22.90 -0.78
N THR A 72 -5.96 -23.83 0.13
CA THR A 72 -6.83 -24.99 0.38
C THR A 72 -8.15 -24.50 0.99
N ASN A 73 -9.27 -25.12 0.62
CA ASN A 73 -10.59 -24.73 1.13
C ASN A 73 -10.80 -25.22 2.58
N THR A 74 -9.98 -24.73 3.51
CA THR A 74 -9.91 -25.14 4.91
C THR A 74 -9.72 -23.90 5.81
N ALA A 75 -9.73 -24.10 7.13
CA ALA A 75 -9.49 -23.02 8.10
C ALA A 75 -8.15 -22.29 7.92
N ALA A 76 -7.17 -22.95 7.28
CA ALA A 76 -5.88 -22.35 6.99
C ALA A 76 -5.92 -21.36 5.81
N PHE A 77 -7.02 -21.28 5.03
CA PHE A 77 -7.09 -20.40 3.86
C PHE A 77 -6.67 -18.96 4.20
N GLY A 78 -5.80 -18.40 3.37
CA GLY A 78 -5.24 -17.08 3.55
C GLY A 78 -4.12 -16.99 4.58
N ASP A 79 -3.71 -18.10 5.23
CA ASP A 79 -2.53 -18.12 6.10
C ASP A 79 -1.28 -17.87 5.27
N ILE A 80 -0.43 -16.98 5.76
CA ILE A 80 0.83 -16.66 5.10
C ILE A 80 1.78 -17.84 5.27
N ILE A 81 2.18 -18.45 4.15
CA ILE A 81 3.23 -19.47 4.09
C ILE A 81 4.59 -18.79 3.94
N ASN A 82 4.69 -17.82 3.01
CA ASN A 82 5.92 -17.07 2.77
C ASN A 82 5.62 -15.64 2.32
N MET A 83 6.36 -14.66 2.84
CA MET A 83 6.25 -13.27 2.41
C MET A 83 6.93 -12.97 1.08
N ASN A 84 7.84 -13.82 0.60
CA ASN A 84 8.64 -13.57 -0.59
C ASN A 84 9.19 -12.13 -0.57
N ALA A 85 9.02 -11.37 -1.66
CA ALA A 85 9.37 -9.96 -1.70
C ALA A 85 8.27 -9.01 -1.19
N SER A 86 7.06 -9.49 -0.89
CA SER A 86 5.91 -8.62 -0.57
C SER A 86 6.20 -7.67 0.59
N GLY A 87 6.01 -6.38 0.37
CA GLY A 87 6.27 -5.31 1.32
C GLY A 87 7.73 -4.92 1.46
N LEU A 88 8.69 -5.56 0.77
CA LEU A 88 10.06 -5.04 0.69
C LEU A 88 10.04 -3.67 0.00
N TYR A 89 10.88 -2.77 0.50
CA TYR A 89 11.07 -1.45 -0.08
C TYR A 89 12.52 -0.99 0.07
N GLN A 90 13.00 -0.16 -0.87
CA GLN A 90 14.34 0.40 -0.82
C GLN A 90 14.42 1.69 -1.63
N PHE A 91 15.05 2.72 -1.05
CA PHE A 91 15.42 3.94 -1.77
C PHE A 91 16.69 3.71 -2.59
N ALA A 92 16.76 4.37 -3.74
CA ALA A 92 17.93 4.36 -4.62
C ALA A 92 17.97 5.63 -5.48
N ASP A 93 19.09 5.81 -6.17
CA ASP A 93 19.31 6.87 -7.14
C ASP A 93 19.55 6.26 -8.53
N ILE A 94 18.93 6.84 -9.55
CA ILE A 94 19.03 6.34 -10.92
C ILE A 94 20.41 6.65 -11.49
N LEU A 95 21.13 5.59 -11.91
CA LEU A 95 22.44 5.69 -12.55
C LEU A 95 22.32 5.91 -14.06
N SER A 96 21.47 5.13 -14.73
CA SER A 96 21.26 5.24 -16.19
C SER A 96 19.90 4.71 -16.61
N ILE A 97 19.39 5.26 -17.72
CA ILE A 97 18.14 4.85 -18.37
C ILE A 97 18.49 4.44 -19.81
N ASN A 98 18.21 3.19 -20.17
CA ASN A 98 18.40 2.66 -21.52
C ASN A 98 17.13 1.98 -22.00
N GLY A 99 16.36 2.69 -22.85
CA GLY A 99 15.00 2.30 -23.18
C GLY A 99 14.15 2.18 -21.91
N ASN A 100 13.61 0.99 -21.67
CA ASN A 100 12.79 0.71 -20.48
C ASN A 100 13.60 0.24 -19.27
N ILE A 101 14.93 0.07 -19.39
CA ILE A 101 15.76 -0.43 -18.30
C ILE A 101 16.32 0.73 -17.50
N ILE A 102 16.00 0.75 -16.21
CA ILE A 102 16.55 1.68 -15.22
C ILE A 102 17.56 0.93 -14.36
N SER A 103 18.77 1.47 -14.27
CA SER A 103 19.84 0.96 -13.41
C SER A 103 20.11 1.92 -12.26
N PHE A 104 20.68 1.42 -11.17
CA PHE A 104 20.83 2.15 -9.92
C PHE A 104 22.29 2.30 -9.54
N VAL A 105 22.61 3.40 -8.83
CA VAL A 105 23.97 3.68 -8.33
C VAL A 105 24.43 2.58 -7.37
N ASN A 106 23.51 2.16 -6.48
CA ASN A 106 23.74 1.08 -5.54
C ASN A 106 22.92 -0.15 -5.91
N ASN A 107 23.43 -1.34 -5.55
CA ASN A 107 22.68 -2.57 -5.72
C ASN A 107 21.40 -2.54 -4.88
N LEU A 108 20.27 -2.78 -5.56
CA LEU A 108 19.03 -3.08 -4.87
C LEU A 108 19.07 -4.51 -4.32
N THR A 109 18.35 -4.72 -3.23
CA THR A 109 18.09 -6.07 -2.71
C THR A 109 17.41 -6.87 -3.82
N THR A 110 17.91 -8.06 -4.12
CA THR A 110 17.32 -8.92 -5.15
C THR A 110 15.97 -9.47 -4.69
N GLY A 111 15.02 -9.64 -5.61
CA GLY A 111 13.74 -10.32 -5.34
C GLY A 111 12.49 -9.54 -5.74
N TYR A 112 12.61 -8.27 -6.11
CA TYR A 112 11.47 -7.54 -6.69
C TYR A 112 11.00 -8.17 -8.00
N GLY A 113 9.69 -8.31 -8.16
CA GLY A 113 9.02 -8.90 -9.32
C GLY A 113 7.98 -7.97 -9.93
N SER A 114 7.07 -8.52 -10.73
CA SER A 114 6.10 -7.74 -11.52
C SER A 114 5.00 -7.02 -10.71
N SER A 115 4.85 -7.34 -9.42
CA SER A 115 3.96 -6.59 -8.51
C SER A 115 4.68 -5.47 -7.74
N ALA A 116 5.93 -5.14 -8.13
CA ALA A 116 6.62 -3.96 -7.66
C ALA A 116 6.30 -2.73 -8.51
N GLN A 117 6.53 -1.57 -7.92
CA GLN A 117 6.51 -0.29 -8.62
C GLN A 117 7.75 0.51 -8.24
N LEU A 118 8.22 1.30 -9.21
CA LEU A 118 9.25 2.31 -9.01
C LEU A 118 8.56 3.67 -8.91
N ILE A 119 8.87 4.41 -7.85
CA ILE A 119 8.20 5.67 -7.51
C ILE A 119 9.25 6.77 -7.48
N LYS A 120 9.02 7.85 -8.21
CA LYS A 120 9.86 9.05 -8.13
C LYS A 120 9.64 9.75 -6.81
N VAL A 121 10.72 10.06 -6.10
CA VAL A 121 10.72 10.69 -4.77
C VAL A 121 11.16 12.15 -4.91
N PRO A 122 10.23 13.12 -4.80
CA PRO A 122 10.62 14.53 -4.76
C PRO A 122 11.47 14.83 -3.52
N VAL A 123 12.53 15.62 -3.72
CA VAL A 123 13.43 16.10 -2.65
C VAL A 123 13.37 17.63 -2.62
N TYR A 124 12.95 18.20 -1.49
CA TYR A 124 12.82 19.64 -1.30
C TYR A 124 13.81 20.15 -0.26
N GLN A 125 14.23 21.41 -0.37
CA GLN A 125 14.95 22.06 0.72
C GLN A 125 14.00 22.43 1.86
N ASN A 126 12.89 23.10 1.56
CA ASN A 126 11.78 23.38 2.47
C ASN A 126 10.47 23.27 1.68
N ALA A 127 9.40 22.81 2.32
CA ALA A 127 8.10 22.65 1.67
C ALA A 127 6.94 23.12 2.57
N THR A 128 5.87 23.63 1.97
CA THR A 128 4.59 23.89 2.64
C THR A 128 3.49 23.08 1.97
N VAL A 129 2.74 22.30 2.74
CA VAL A 129 1.51 21.67 2.28
C VAL A 129 0.40 22.73 2.30
N THR A 130 0.04 23.28 1.13
CA THR A 130 -0.95 24.38 1.01
C THR A 130 -2.34 23.93 0.58
N SER A 131 -2.47 22.69 0.12
CA SER A 131 -3.73 22.01 -0.18
C SER A 131 -3.58 20.52 0.17
N PRO A 132 -4.66 19.73 0.23
CA PRO A 132 -4.58 18.33 0.65
C PRO A 132 -3.55 17.57 -0.19
N LEU A 133 -2.55 16.98 0.47
CA LEU A 133 -1.49 16.21 -0.16
C LEU A 133 -1.82 14.71 -0.07
N THR A 134 -1.76 14.00 -1.20
CA THR A 134 -2.20 12.60 -1.29
C THR A 134 -1.38 11.82 -2.32
N CYS A 135 -1.73 10.55 -2.53
CA CYS A 135 -1.16 9.67 -3.54
C CYS A 135 -2.25 9.18 -4.51
N LEU A 136 -1.83 8.59 -5.64
CA LEU A 136 -2.79 7.84 -6.48
C LEU A 136 -3.34 6.67 -5.66
N PRO A 137 -4.65 6.39 -5.64
CA PRO A 137 -5.17 5.14 -5.10
C PRO A 137 -4.56 3.93 -5.82
N TYR A 138 -4.30 2.86 -5.08
CA TYR A 138 -3.76 1.64 -5.67
C TYR A 138 -4.77 0.99 -6.62
N ASN A 139 -4.36 0.78 -7.87
CA ASN A 139 -5.24 0.27 -8.93
C ASN A 139 -5.10 -1.23 -9.21
N GLY A 140 -4.30 -1.94 -8.40
CA GLY A 140 -3.91 -3.33 -8.65
C GLY A 140 -2.51 -3.49 -9.27
N THR A 141 -1.92 -2.40 -9.75
CA THR A 141 -0.58 -2.39 -10.36
C THR A 141 0.33 -1.33 -9.72
N ILE A 142 -0.13 -0.07 -9.65
CA ILE A 142 0.61 1.09 -9.12
C ILE A 142 -0.27 1.93 -8.20
N GLY A 143 0.36 2.84 -7.44
CA GLY A 143 -0.30 3.75 -6.49
C GLY A 143 -0.22 3.26 -5.04
N GLY A 144 -0.95 3.95 -4.16
CA GLY A 144 -1.09 3.68 -2.73
C GLY A 144 0.09 4.09 -1.87
N VAL A 145 1.02 4.90 -2.40
CA VAL A 145 2.23 5.35 -1.69
C VAL A 145 2.47 6.82 -1.93
N LEU A 146 2.48 7.63 -0.86
CA LEU A 146 3.00 9.00 -0.85
C LEU A 146 4.39 8.97 -0.23
N VAL A 147 5.41 9.47 -0.94
CA VAL A 147 6.79 9.50 -0.46
C VAL A 147 7.54 10.74 -0.91
N PHE A 148 8.20 11.44 0.00
CA PHE A 148 9.02 12.61 -0.33
C PHE A 148 10.04 12.91 0.78
N GLU A 149 11.09 13.66 0.42
CA GLU A 149 12.13 14.13 1.35
C GLU A 149 12.12 15.66 1.45
N VAL A 150 12.31 16.18 2.67
CA VAL A 150 12.47 17.61 2.94
C VAL A 150 13.70 17.82 3.81
N ASN A 151 14.80 18.31 3.22
CA ASN A 151 16.07 18.44 3.94
C ASN A 151 15.99 19.40 5.15
N GLY A 152 15.13 20.41 5.08
CA GLY A 152 14.83 21.36 6.15
C GLY A 152 13.46 21.13 6.78
N THR A 153 12.59 22.14 6.67
CA THR A 153 11.28 22.16 7.34
C THR A 153 10.15 21.85 6.37
N LEU A 154 9.30 20.89 6.76
CA LEU A 154 7.97 20.66 6.22
C LEU A 154 6.94 21.41 7.07
N THR A 155 6.28 22.41 6.50
CA THR A 155 5.20 23.14 7.17
C THR A 155 3.85 22.62 6.68
N LEU A 156 2.97 22.24 7.62
CA LEU A 156 1.60 21.85 7.28
C LEU A 156 0.66 23.06 7.40
N SER A 157 0.18 23.57 6.27
CA SER A 157 -0.94 24.52 6.23
C SER A 157 -2.26 23.82 5.89
N ASP A 158 -2.19 22.59 5.38
CA ASP A 158 -3.29 21.66 5.13
C ASP A 158 -2.88 20.22 5.51
N ASN A 159 -3.81 19.28 5.42
CA ASN A 159 -3.62 17.88 5.79
C ASN A 159 -2.86 17.08 4.72
N ILE A 160 -2.23 16.00 5.17
CA ILE A 160 -1.73 14.92 4.31
C ILE A 160 -2.68 13.74 4.49
N ASP A 161 -3.32 13.28 3.42
CA ASP A 161 -4.34 12.23 3.50
C ASP A 161 -4.12 11.13 2.46
N ALA A 162 -3.74 9.95 2.94
CA ALA A 162 -3.67 8.70 2.20
C ALA A 162 -4.72 7.69 2.70
N SER A 163 -5.87 8.16 3.19
CA SER A 163 -6.98 7.29 3.55
C SER A 163 -7.64 6.69 2.31
N GLU A 164 -8.08 5.43 2.39
CA GLU A 164 -8.75 4.71 1.28
C GLU A 164 -7.93 4.55 -0.03
N THR A 165 -6.63 4.86 -0.03
CA THR A 165 -5.75 4.74 -1.20
C THR A 165 -5.00 3.40 -1.28
N GLY A 166 -5.19 2.51 -0.31
CA GLY A 166 -4.54 1.20 -0.19
C GLY A 166 -5.21 0.09 -0.99
N TYR A 167 -5.14 -1.15 -0.49
CA TYR A 167 -5.74 -2.29 -1.17
C TYR A 167 -7.27 -2.14 -1.29
N ARG A 168 -7.82 -2.56 -2.44
CA ARG A 168 -9.23 -2.35 -2.78
C ARG A 168 -10.15 -3.27 -2.00
N GLY A 169 -11.32 -2.75 -1.64
CA GLY A 169 -12.39 -3.56 -1.07
C GLY A 169 -12.97 -4.56 -2.08
N GLY A 170 -13.51 -5.66 -1.57
CA GLY A 170 -14.20 -6.67 -2.37
C GLY A 170 -15.61 -6.20 -2.76
N ALA A 171 -16.04 -6.50 -3.98
CA ALA A 171 -17.42 -6.28 -4.40
C ALA A 171 -18.40 -7.14 -3.58
N ALA A 172 -19.66 -6.70 -3.46
CA ALA A 172 -20.73 -7.60 -3.03
C ALA A 172 -20.82 -8.79 -4.01
N SER A 173 -21.40 -9.91 -3.57
CA SER A 173 -21.59 -11.07 -4.45
C SER A 173 -22.39 -10.67 -5.68
N VAL A 174 -22.27 -11.44 -6.76
CA VAL A 174 -23.32 -11.39 -7.77
C VAL A 174 -24.64 -11.78 -7.08
N ASP A 175 -25.71 -11.13 -7.50
CA ASP A 175 -27.05 -11.38 -6.99
C ASP A 175 -27.45 -12.85 -7.25
N GLU A 176 -27.84 -13.55 -6.17
CA GLU A 176 -28.18 -14.98 -6.22
C GLU A 176 -29.54 -15.23 -5.57
N PHE A 177 -30.59 -15.18 -6.41
CA PHE A 177 -31.97 -15.46 -6.04
C PHE A 177 -32.32 -16.96 -5.95
N ASP A 178 -31.43 -17.84 -6.43
CA ASP A 178 -31.65 -19.29 -6.35
C ASP A 178 -31.67 -19.76 -4.88
N ALA A 179 -32.39 -20.85 -4.62
CA ALA A 179 -32.80 -21.31 -3.29
C ALA A 179 -31.74 -21.09 -2.18
N VAL A 180 -32.12 -20.35 -1.14
CA VAL A 180 -31.27 -19.98 0.00
C VAL A 180 -30.58 -21.21 0.60
N GLN A 181 -29.25 -21.26 0.47
CA GLN A 181 -28.39 -22.29 1.07
C GLN A 181 -27.81 -21.83 2.41
N CYS A 182 -28.45 -22.25 3.50
CA CYS A 182 -27.98 -21.94 4.85
C CYS A 182 -26.72 -22.73 5.23
N GLY A 183 -25.87 -22.14 6.07
CA GLY A 183 -24.81 -22.84 6.80
C GLY A 183 -23.55 -23.16 5.98
N LEU A 184 -23.35 -22.51 4.82
CA LEU A 184 -22.14 -22.69 4.02
C LEU A 184 -20.92 -22.09 4.75
N MET A 185 -19.89 -22.90 4.94
CA MET A 185 -18.68 -22.55 5.71
C MET A 185 -17.41 -22.56 4.87
N ASP A 186 -17.54 -22.75 3.55
CA ASP A 186 -16.43 -22.75 2.61
C ASP A 186 -15.67 -21.42 2.63
N TYR A 187 -14.35 -21.56 2.53
CA TYR A 187 -13.41 -20.45 2.47
C TYR A 187 -13.29 -19.90 1.06
N LYS A 188 -13.65 -20.67 0.03
CA LYS A 188 -13.75 -20.24 -1.36
C LYS A 188 -14.83 -20.99 -2.15
N PHE A 189 -15.40 -20.34 -3.17
CA PHE A 189 -16.41 -20.93 -4.06
C PHE A 189 -16.03 -20.91 -5.55
N PRO A 190 -15.01 -21.68 -5.98
CA PRO A 190 -14.54 -21.65 -7.37
C PRO A 190 -15.59 -22.14 -8.38
N ALA A 191 -16.45 -23.08 -7.98
CA ALA A 191 -17.48 -23.65 -8.85
C ALA A 191 -18.75 -22.79 -8.95
N ASN A 192 -19.06 -22.01 -7.90
CA ASN A 192 -20.21 -21.10 -7.88
C ASN A 192 -19.87 -19.83 -7.09
N PRO A 193 -19.21 -18.84 -7.73
CA PRO A 193 -18.73 -17.65 -7.02
C PRO A 193 -19.85 -16.82 -6.41
N LYS A 194 -21.11 -16.99 -6.86
CA LYS A 194 -22.26 -16.25 -6.35
C LYS A 194 -22.64 -16.60 -4.91
N LEU A 195 -22.17 -17.74 -4.40
CA LEU A 195 -22.38 -18.18 -3.01
C LEU A 195 -21.60 -17.38 -1.97
N GLY A 196 -20.80 -16.39 -2.38
CA GLY A 196 -20.17 -15.48 -1.45
C GLY A 196 -19.83 -14.13 -2.04
N GLY A 197 -19.70 -13.13 -1.18
CA GLY A 197 -19.12 -11.84 -1.51
C GLY A 197 -17.67 -11.98 -1.95
N PHE A 198 -17.18 -11.00 -2.70
CA PHE A 198 -15.78 -10.96 -3.09
C PHE A 198 -14.91 -10.59 -1.88
N LYS A 199 -13.75 -11.21 -1.79
CA LYS A 199 -12.73 -10.90 -0.79
C LYS A 199 -12.11 -9.53 -1.08
N GLY A 200 -11.72 -8.81 -0.04
CA GLY A 200 -10.90 -7.63 -0.16
C GLY A 200 -9.50 -7.97 -0.65
N GLU A 201 -8.86 -7.05 -1.36
CA GLU A 201 -7.49 -7.24 -1.79
C GLU A 201 -6.52 -7.18 -0.61
N GLY A 202 -5.41 -7.92 -0.75
CA GLY A 202 -4.30 -7.91 0.18
C GLY A 202 -2.96 -8.09 -0.54
N ASN A 203 -1.94 -8.44 0.23
CA ASN A 203 -0.56 -8.54 -0.24
C ASN A 203 -0.23 -9.89 -0.94
N SER A 204 -1.20 -10.77 -1.09
CA SER A 204 -1.11 -12.02 -1.86
C SER A 204 -1.73 -11.88 -3.25
N ASN A 205 -1.27 -12.71 -4.18
CA ASN A 205 -1.92 -12.90 -5.49
C ASN A 205 -2.84 -14.12 -5.40
N ILE A 206 -4.00 -14.07 -6.05
CA ILE A 206 -4.93 -15.20 -6.10
C ILE A 206 -5.47 -15.40 -7.52
N ALA A 207 -5.83 -16.65 -7.84
CA ALA A 207 -6.57 -16.98 -9.04
C ALA A 207 -7.95 -16.30 -9.05
N LEU A 208 -8.42 -15.91 -10.25
CA LEU A 208 -9.69 -15.22 -10.44
C LEU A 208 -10.89 -15.97 -9.83
N LEU A 209 -10.86 -17.31 -9.87
CA LEU A 209 -11.96 -18.15 -9.40
C LEU A 209 -12.03 -18.30 -7.87
N ASP A 210 -10.95 -17.99 -7.15
CA ASP A 210 -10.90 -18.16 -5.69
C ASP A 210 -11.22 -16.85 -4.94
N GLN A 211 -11.82 -15.88 -5.63
CA GLN A 211 -12.03 -14.52 -5.12
C GLN A 211 -13.25 -14.33 -4.22
N THR A 212 -14.12 -15.33 -4.04
CA THR A 212 -15.33 -15.21 -3.21
C THR A 212 -15.33 -16.14 -2.00
N GLY A 213 -16.19 -15.87 -1.02
CA GLY A 213 -16.36 -16.67 0.20
C GLY A 213 -15.54 -16.17 1.40
N ARG A 214 -15.69 -16.83 2.55
CA ARG A 214 -15.27 -16.27 3.86
C ARG A 214 -13.79 -16.24 4.17
N GLY A 215 -12.95 -17.00 3.46
CA GLY A 215 -11.52 -17.01 3.71
C GLY A 215 -10.87 -15.65 3.36
N PRO A 216 -9.94 -15.12 4.17
CA PRO A 216 -9.26 -13.86 3.87
C PRO A 216 -8.16 -14.06 2.81
N LEU A 217 -7.70 -12.96 2.19
CA LEU A 217 -6.54 -12.93 1.29
C LEU A 217 -5.34 -12.34 2.01
N SER A 218 -4.76 -13.12 2.93
CA SER A 218 -3.79 -12.61 3.91
C SER A 218 -4.42 -11.46 4.70
N ILE A 219 -4.07 -10.21 4.38
CA ILE A 219 -4.63 -9.01 5.00
C ILE A 219 -5.94 -8.53 4.37
N GLY A 220 -6.35 -9.06 3.21
CA GLY A 220 -7.66 -8.75 2.63
C GLY A 220 -8.77 -9.49 3.37
N GLY A 221 -9.84 -8.81 3.76
CA GLY A 221 -10.97 -9.42 4.46
C GLY A 221 -11.72 -10.43 3.58
N GLY A 222 -12.22 -11.51 4.17
CA GLY A 222 -13.05 -12.48 3.47
C GLY A 222 -14.43 -11.91 3.11
N GLY A 223 -15.05 -12.41 2.05
CA GLY A 223 -16.43 -12.05 1.71
C GLY A 223 -17.44 -12.75 2.61
N GLY A 224 -18.66 -12.23 2.71
CA GLY A 224 -19.75 -12.95 3.36
C GLY A 224 -20.12 -14.22 2.58
N ASN A 225 -20.39 -15.34 3.25
CA ASN A 225 -20.98 -16.50 2.57
C ASN A 225 -22.49 -16.30 2.35
N HIS A 226 -23.09 -17.25 1.63
CA HIS A 226 -24.49 -17.24 1.25
C HIS A 226 -25.46 -17.10 2.43
N ALA A 227 -26.70 -16.72 2.11
CA ALA A 227 -27.74 -16.28 3.04
C ALA A 227 -27.38 -14.95 3.75
N ASN A 228 -26.95 -13.96 2.99
CA ASN A 228 -26.81 -12.55 3.36
C ASN A 228 -25.87 -12.31 4.56
N ALA A 229 -24.78 -13.07 4.62
CA ALA A 229 -23.74 -12.87 5.62
C ALA A 229 -22.87 -11.64 5.29
N GLY A 230 -22.29 -11.05 6.32
CA GLY A 230 -21.49 -9.83 6.22
C GLY A 230 -20.05 -10.08 5.78
N GLY A 231 -19.43 -9.08 5.17
CA GLY A 231 -18.01 -9.12 4.79
C GLY A 231 -17.07 -8.87 5.98
N GLY A 232 -15.91 -9.52 5.98
CA GLY A 232 -14.86 -9.33 6.99
C GLY A 232 -14.06 -8.04 6.75
N GLY A 233 -13.59 -7.42 7.83
CA GLY A 233 -12.73 -6.23 7.74
C GLY A 233 -11.32 -6.55 7.24
N GLY A 234 -10.68 -5.59 6.58
CA GLY A 234 -9.27 -5.70 6.19
C GLY A 234 -8.33 -5.69 7.40
N GLY A 235 -7.17 -6.32 7.25
CA GLY A 235 -6.08 -6.34 8.24
C GLY A 235 -4.89 -5.47 7.82
N ASN A 236 -4.03 -5.18 8.79
CA ASN A 236 -2.72 -4.57 8.60
C ASN A 236 -1.83 -5.00 9.77
N ARG A 237 -1.38 -4.12 10.65
CA ARG A 237 -0.75 -4.51 11.92
C ARG A 237 -1.76 -5.11 12.89
N GLY A 238 -2.95 -4.54 12.95
CA GLY A 238 -4.12 -5.10 13.61
C GLY A 238 -4.86 -6.08 12.70
N THR A 239 -5.46 -7.11 13.29
CA THR A 239 -6.36 -8.04 12.58
C THR A 239 -7.68 -7.34 12.26
N GLY A 240 -8.27 -7.64 11.11
CA GLY A 240 -9.64 -7.22 10.78
C GLY A 240 -10.69 -7.96 11.61
N GLY A 241 -11.87 -7.37 11.72
CA GLY A 241 -13.04 -7.96 12.36
C GLY A 241 -13.74 -8.98 11.46
N ILE A 242 -14.47 -9.89 12.08
CA ILE A 242 -15.30 -10.89 11.40
C ILE A 242 -16.62 -10.22 10.97
N GLY A 243 -17.15 -10.61 9.81
CA GLY A 243 -18.47 -10.21 9.33
C GLY A 243 -19.61 -10.94 10.06
N GLY A 244 -20.79 -10.35 10.04
CA GLY A 244 -21.97 -10.85 10.72
C GLY A 244 -22.53 -12.14 10.11
N ASN A 245 -23.32 -12.82 10.92
CA ASN A 245 -23.92 -14.11 10.60
C ASN A 245 -24.96 -13.99 9.48
N GLN A 246 -25.23 -15.11 8.82
CA GLN A 246 -26.33 -15.25 7.87
C GLN A 246 -27.70 -14.87 8.41
N TRP A 247 -28.61 -14.60 7.47
CA TRP A 247 -30.02 -14.33 7.63
C TRP A 247 -30.67 -15.19 8.72
N SER A 248 -31.45 -14.58 9.61
CA SER A 248 -32.08 -15.26 10.75
C SER A 248 -33.18 -16.27 10.37
N GLY A 249 -33.57 -16.35 9.09
CA GLY A 249 -34.37 -17.47 8.58
C GLY A 249 -33.60 -18.80 8.55
N CYS A 250 -32.27 -18.74 8.67
CA CYS A 250 -31.40 -19.89 8.87
C CYS A 250 -31.07 -20.12 10.36
N SER A 251 -30.48 -21.28 10.67
CA SER A 251 -29.82 -21.47 11.97
C SER A 251 -28.65 -20.49 12.14
N VAL A 252 -28.44 -19.97 13.35
CA VAL A 252 -27.33 -19.03 13.59
C VAL A 252 -25.99 -19.73 13.42
N VAL A 253 -25.24 -19.35 12.39
CA VAL A 253 -23.90 -19.85 12.09
C VAL A 253 -23.00 -18.66 11.78
N SER A 254 -21.77 -18.68 12.28
CA SER A 254 -20.75 -17.68 11.97
C SER A 254 -20.12 -17.96 10.60
N ASN A 255 -20.88 -17.67 9.56
CA ASN A 255 -20.47 -17.81 8.16
C ASN A 255 -20.11 -16.47 7.49
N GLY A 256 -20.09 -15.38 8.25
CA GLY A 256 -19.54 -14.10 7.79
C GLY A 256 -18.06 -14.22 7.40
N GLY A 257 -17.63 -13.24 6.61
CA GLY A 257 -16.25 -13.13 6.15
C GLY A 257 -15.28 -13.03 7.30
N LEU A 258 -14.18 -13.76 7.23
CA LEU A 258 -13.12 -13.68 8.24
C LEU A 258 -12.33 -12.38 8.06
N GLY A 259 -11.87 -11.81 9.17
CA GLY A 259 -11.02 -10.63 9.14
C GLY A 259 -9.66 -10.89 8.49
N GLY A 260 -9.10 -9.87 7.84
CA GLY A 260 -7.73 -9.90 7.34
C GLY A 260 -6.72 -10.11 8.47
N LYS A 261 -5.68 -10.87 8.20
CA LYS A 261 -4.66 -11.29 9.17
C LYS A 261 -3.70 -10.14 9.53
N PRO A 262 -3.06 -10.16 10.71
CA PRO A 262 -2.06 -9.16 11.07
C PRO A 262 -0.70 -9.45 10.40
N LEU A 263 0.08 -8.41 10.12
CA LEU A 263 1.44 -8.49 9.56
C LEU A 263 2.51 -8.07 10.55
N ILE A 264 3.68 -8.70 10.41
CA ILE A 264 4.91 -8.30 11.09
C ILE A 264 5.72 -7.40 10.15
N TYR A 265 6.03 -6.21 10.63
CA TYR A 265 6.78 -5.20 9.92
C TYR A 265 8.22 -5.26 10.41
N ALA A 266 9.05 -6.10 9.79
CA ALA A 266 10.50 -6.05 10.01
C ALA A 266 11.08 -4.94 9.09
N ASN A 267 11.69 -5.35 7.99
CA ASN A 267 12.15 -4.52 6.88
C ASN A 267 11.08 -4.34 5.78
N ARG A 268 9.80 -4.37 6.17
CA ARG A 268 8.67 -4.37 5.24
C ARG A 268 7.65 -3.30 5.60
N ILE A 269 6.93 -2.85 4.59
CA ILE A 269 5.81 -1.93 4.71
C ILE A 269 4.67 -2.38 3.80
N PHE A 270 3.44 -2.18 4.25
CA PHE A 270 2.25 -2.62 3.53
C PHE A 270 1.14 -1.57 3.67
N MET A 271 0.36 -1.42 2.62
CA MET A 271 -0.93 -0.73 2.65
C MET A 271 -1.93 -1.52 3.52
N GLY A 272 -2.99 -0.85 3.97
CA GLY A 272 -4.13 -1.50 4.62
C GLY A 272 -4.84 -2.43 3.66
N GLY A 273 -5.23 -3.62 4.15
CA GLY A 273 -6.05 -4.56 3.40
C GLY A 273 -7.46 -4.01 3.14
N GLY A 274 -8.04 -4.39 2.01
CA GLY A 274 -9.44 -4.09 1.72
C GLY A 274 -10.37 -4.96 2.57
N GLY A 275 -11.54 -4.45 2.91
CA GLY A 275 -12.63 -5.25 3.49
C GLY A 275 -13.29 -6.13 2.42
N GLY A 276 -13.84 -7.28 2.82
CA GLY A 276 -14.63 -8.13 1.94
C GLY A 276 -16.03 -7.58 1.71
N GLY A 277 -16.61 -7.88 0.55
CA GLY A 277 -18.01 -7.58 0.26
C GLY A 277 -18.95 -8.56 0.93
N ALA A 278 -20.19 -8.13 1.11
CA ALA A 278 -21.25 -9.00 1.59
C ALA A 278 -21.77 -9.95 0.53
N GLN A 279 -22.53 -10.95 0.96
CA GLN A 279 -23.40 -11.69 0.05
C GLN A 279 -24.77 -10.98 -0.07
N GLN A 280 -25.38 -11.10 -1.24
CA GLN A 280 -26.67 -10.50 -1.56
C GLN A 280 -27.53 -11.39 -2.45
N ASN A 281 -28.83 -11.24 -2.29
CA ASN A 281 -29.85 -11.80 -3.17
C ASN A 281 -31.02 -10.84 -3.47
N ASP A 282 -30.92 -9.55 -3.10
CA ASP A 282 -31.87 -8.52 -3.47
C ASP A 282 -31.18 -7.29 -4.13
N THR A 283 -29.91 -7.43 -4.52
CA THR A 283 -29.05 -6.34 -5.02
C THR A 283 -28.93 -5.15 -4.03
N GLN A 284 -29.04 -5.41 -2.73
CA GLN A 284 -28.94 -4.39 -1.67
C GLN A 284 -27.72 -4.58 -0.76
N GLY A 285 -26.86 -5.54 -1.07
CA GLY A 285 -25.62 -5.79 -0.34
C GLY A 285 -24.57 -4.74 -0.64
N THR A 286 -23.72 -4.44 0.33
CA THR A 286 -22.68 -3.42 0.15
C THR A 286 -21.30 -4.03 -0.10
N PRO A 287 -20.47 -3.39 -0.96
CA PRO A 287 -19.09 -3.80 -1.12
C PRO A 287 -18.29 -3.49 0.15
N GLY A 288 -17.18 -4.20 0.31
CA GLY A 288 -16.17 -3.82 1.28
C GLY A 288 -15.43 -2.56 0.86
N LYS A 289 -14.67 -1.97 1.79
CA LYS A 289 -13.97 -0.70 1.56
C LYS A 289 -12.46 -0.85 1.44
N ASN A 290 -11.85 0.14 0.82
CA ASN A 290 -10.41 0.19 0.61
C ASN A 290 -9.67 0.43 1.91
N GLY A 291 -8.48 -0.16 2.06
CA GLY A 291 -7.57 0.16 3.15
C GLY A 291 -6.84 1.49 2.94
N GLY A 292 -6.12 1.96 3.96
CA GLY A 292 -5.24 3.13 3.87
C GLY A 292 -3.97 2.83 3.07
N GLY A 293 -3.40 3.86 2.44
CA GLY A 293 -2.15 3.75 1.69
C GLY A 293 -0.89 3.69 2.57
N ILE A 294 0.22 4.16 2.02
CA ILE A 294 1.49 4.32 2.70
C ILE A 294 1.89 5.79 2.63
N VAL A 295 2.34 6.36 3.75
CA VAL A 295 2.96 7.69 3.80
C VAL A 295 4.38 7.54 4.32
N ILE A 296 5.38 7.99 3.56
CA ILE A 296 6.78 8.00 3.96
C ILE A 296 7.30 9.43 3.86
N ILE A 297 7.67 10.00 5.00
CA ILE A 297 8.21 11.37 5.08
C ILE A 297 9.58 11.30 5.73
N LYS A 298 10.58 11.80 5.02
CA LYS A 298 11.88 12.12 5.59
C LYS A 298 12.00 13.63 5.72
N ALA A 299 12.20 14.14 6.92
CA ALA A 299 12.37 15.57 7.12
C ALA A 299 13.29 15.89 8.29
N ASN A 300 13.98 17.04 8.26
CA ASN A 300 14.66 17.51 9.47
C ASN A 300 13.65 17.99 10.52
N GLN A 301 12.59 18.69 10.09
CA GLN A 301 11.54 19.19 10.97
C GLN A 301 10.15 19.12 10.32
N ILE A 302 9.13 18.78 11.12
CA ILE A 302 7.73 19.03 10.78
C ILE A 302 7.15 20.12 11.69
N THR A 303 6.61 21.16 11.08
CA THR A 303 5.75 22.16 11.76
C THR A 303 4.29 21.76 11.54
N GLY A 304 3.67 21.17 12.56
CA GLY A 304 2.37 20.49 12.43
C GLY A 304 1.15 21.40 12.35
N ASN A 305 1.18 22.58 13.00
CA ASN A 305 0.09 23.58 12.99
C ASN A 305 -1.33 23.04 13.25
N GLY A 306 -1.48 21.96 14.03
CA GLY A 306 -2.77 21.31 14.31
C GLY A 306 -3.33 20.51 13.14
N ARG A 307 -2.52 20.19 12.13
CA ARG A 307 -2.92 19.38 10.97
C ARG A 307 -2.76 17.89 11.22
N THR A 308 -3.31 17.12 10.30
CA THR A 308 -3.34 15.65 10.35
C THR A 308 -2.54 15.04 9.21
N ILE A 309 -1.83 13.95 9.51
CA ILE A 309 -1.31 12.98 8.55
C ILE A 309 -2.10 11.69 8.72
N SER A 310 -2.94 11.34 7.75
CA SER A 310 -3.87 10.21 7.81
C SER A 310 -3.58 9.13 6.78
N SER A 311 -3.81 7.88 7.18
CA SER A 311 -3.81 6.69 6.34
C SER A 311 -4.87 5.72 6.84
N ASN A 312 -6.12 6.20 6.96
CA ASN A 312 -7.20 5.40 7.52
C ASN A 312 -7.80 4.45 6.47
N GLY A 313 -8.37 3.35 6.94
CA GLY A 313 -9.24 2.51 6.14
C GLY A 313 -10.65 3.10 5.99
N GLY A 314 -11.33 2.76 4.90
CA GLY A 314 -12.66 3.28 4.61
C GLY A 314 -13.77 2.65 5.44
N ASN A 315 -14.76 3.46 5.82
CA ASN A 315 -15.98 3.01 6.49
C ASN A 315 -16.96 2.39 5.48
N ALA A 316 -17.44 1.19 5.76
CA ALA A 316 -18.36 0.49 4.88
C ALA A 316 -19.77 1.11 4.91
N ALA A 317 -20.43 1.03 3.76
CA ALA A 317 -21.74 1.64 3.56
C ALA A 317 -22.83 0.88 4.33
N LEU A 318 -23.88 1.62 4.69
CA LEU A 318 -25.10 1.05 5.25
C LEU A 318 -25.79 0.16 4.19
N ALA A 319 -26.07 -1.10 4.53
CA ALA A 319 -26.88 -2.00 3.72
C ALA A 319 -28.36 -1.98 4.16
N THR A 320 -29.26 -2.48 3.31
CA THR A 320 -30.70 -2.57 3.64
C THR A 320 -31.14 -4.00 3.95
N ILE A 321 -31.57 -4.78 2.97
CA ILE A 321 -32.15 -6.13 3.14
C ILE A 321 -31.22 -7.29 2.80
N ASP A 322 -29.93 -6.98 2.62
CA ASP A 322 -28.84 -7.92 2.38
C ASP A 322 -27.71 -7.76 3.40
N GLY A 323 -26.63 -8.53 3.24
CA GLY A 323 -25.43 -8.37 4.06
C GLY A 323 -24.73 -7.04 3.83
N ALA A 324 -23.96 -6.59 4.82
CA ALA A 324 -23.10 -5.40 4.70
C ALA A 324 -21.62 -5.76 4.53
N GLY A 325 -20.91 -4.96 3.72
CA GLY A 325 -19.48 -5.12 3.48
C GLY A 325 -18.62 -4.76 4.70
N GLY A 326 -17.43 -5.36 4.76
CA GLY A 326 -16.42 -5.07 5.76
C GLY A 326 -15.64 -3.79 5.48
N ALA A 327 -15.08 -3.20 6.53
CA ALA A 327 -14.28 -1.98 6.40
C ALA A 327 -12.84 -2.23 5.96
N GLY A 328 -12.19 -1.20 5.42
CA GLY A 328 -10.77 -1.24 5.12
C GLY A 328 -9.90 -1.10 6.37
N ALA A 329 -8.69 -1.65 6.33
CA ALA A 329 -7.72 -1.49 7.40
C ALA A 329 -6.97 -0.14 7.31
N GLY A 330 -6.41 0.33 8.43
CA GLY A 330 -5.43 1.41 8.42
C GLY A 330 -4.18 1.02 7.64
N GLY A 331 -3.53 2.00 7.02
CA GLY A 331 -2.30 1.85 6.26
C GLY A 331 -1.04 1.95 7.12
N ALA A 332 0.04 2.47 6.54
CA ALA A 332 1.30 2.67 7.24
C ALA A 332 1.85 4.08 7.06
N ILE A 333 2.34 4.68 8.16
CA ILE A 333 2.96 6.00 8.16
C ILE A 333 4.36 5.89 8.76
N LEU A 334 5.38 6.25 7.97
CA LEU A 334 6.79 6.27 8.37
C LEU A 334 7.27 7.72 8.40
N LEU A 335 7.60 8.19 9.60
CA LEU A 335 8.12 9.53 9.84
C LEU A 335 9.60 9.43 10.25
N ASN A 336 10.49 9.49 9.26
CA ASN A 336 11.91 9.66 9.53
C ASN A 336 12.19 11.15 9.76
N VAL A 337 11.85 11.63 10.96
CA VAL A 337 11.86 13.05 11.31
C VAL A 337 12.60 13.28 12.61
N GLN A 338 13.46 14.30 12.64
CA GLN A 338 14.26 14.62 13.84
C GLN A 338 13.50 15.49 14.84
N ASN A 339 12.77 16.51 14.35
CA ASN A 339 12.14 17.52 15.19
C ASN A 339 10.67 17.77 14.83
N TYR A 340 9.86 18.07 15.84
CA TYR A 340 8.45 18.44 15.68
C TYR A 340 8.17 19.77 16.39
N THR A 341 7.42 20.66 15.75
CA THR A 341 6.94 21.92 16.34
C THR A 341 5.44 22.09 16.10
N GLY A 342 4.76 22.74 17.04
CA GLY A 342 3.30 22.83 17.03
C GLY A 342 2.64 21.48 17.33
N THR A 343 1.32 21.42 17.13
CA THR A 343 0.54 20.19 17.30
C THR A 343 0.43 19.43 15.99
N LEU A 344 0.46 18.10 16.04
CA LEU A 344 0.31 17.21 14.89
C LEU A 344 -0.51 15.99 15.30
N THR A 345 -1.46 15.59 14.45
CA THR A 345 -2.16 14.29 14.59
C THR A 345 -1.66 13.34 13.52
N VAL A 346 -1.33 12.11 13.89
CA VAL A 346 -0.93 11.05 12.95
C VAL A 346 -1.83 9.85 13.17
N GLU A 347 -2.55 9.42 12.14
CA GLU A 347 -3.55 8.37 12.27
C GLU A 347 -3.52 7.33 11.15
N ALA A 348 -3.55 6.07 11.55
CA ALA A 348 -3.68 4.92 10.66
C ALA A 348 -4.73 3.97 11.26
N LYS A 349 -5.99 4.41 11.32
CA LYS A 349 -7.10 3.70 11.95
C LYS A 349 -7.79 2.77 10.95
N GLY A 350 -8.35 1.67 11.45
CA GLY A 350 -9.29 0.86 10.68
C GLY A 350 -10.65 1.55 10.55
N GLY A 351 -11.35 1.31 9.44
CA GLY A 351 -12.70 1.82 9.22
C GLY A 351 -13.78 1.02 9.96
N MET A 352 -14.98 1.59 10.08
CA MET A 352 -16.15 0.95 10.67
C MET A 352 -16.89 0.06 9.66
N GLY A 353 -17.23 -1.16 10.06
CA GLY A 353 -17.99 -2.12 9.25
C GLY A 353 -19.40 -1.64 8.93
N GLY A 354 -19.98 -2.13 7.83
CA GLY A 354 -21.27 -1.65 7.36
C GLY A 354 -22.41 -2.08 8.28
N SER A 355 -23.23 -1.13 8.71
CA SER A 355 -24.45 -1.41 9.47
C SER A 355 -25.58 -1.85 8.54
N ILE A 356 -26.67 -2.35 9.12
CA ILE A 356 -27.87 -2.78 8.38
C ILE A 356 -29.08 -1.98 8.85
N ASN A 357 -29.78 -1.38 7.90
CA ASN A 357 -31.08 -0.74 8.10
C ASN A 357 -32.10 -1.27 7.10
N MET A 358 -32.77 -2.36 7.47
CA MET A 358 -33.77 -3.03 6.65
C MET A 358 -35.07 -2.23 6.44
N GLY A 359 -35.32 -1.15 7.19
CA GLY A 359 -36.57 -0.40 7.10
C GLY A 359 -37.79 -1.29 7.39
N LEU A 360 -38.92 -1.08 6.71
CA LEU A 360 -40.19 -1.80 6.98
C LEU A 360 -40.23 -3.25 6.47
N SER A 361 -39.13 -3.80 5.98
CA SER A 361 -39.07 -5.10 5.28
C SER A 361 -39.14 -6.34 6.20
N GLY A 362 -39.31 -6.16 7.50
CA GLY A 362 -39.69 -7.24 8.43
C GLY A 362 -38.78 -7.39 9.65
N ASN A 363 -39.19 -8.28 10.54
CA ASN A 363 -38.48 -8.61 11.78
C ASN A 363 -37.42 -9.71 11.52
N THR A 364 -36.30 -9.33 10.93
CA THR A 364 -35.22 -10.27 10.59
C THR A 364 -33.84 -9.76 11.01
N CYS A 365 -32.84 -10.62 10.97
CA CYS A 365 -31.43 -10.28 11.15
C CYS A 365 -30.66 -10.71 9.90
N LEU A 366 -29.65 -9.92 9.53
CA LEU A 366 -28.78 -10.07 8.36
C LEU A 366 -27.36 -9.70 8.81
N GLY A 367 -26.32 -10.10 8.08
CA GLY A 367 -24.94 -9.98 8.56
C GLY A 367 -24.31 -8.59 8.37
N PRO A 368 -24.04 -7.81 9.44
CA PRO A 368 -23.33 -6.54 9.33
C PRO A 368 -21.83 -6.75 8.99
N GLY A 369 -21.12 -5.71 8.59
CA GLY A 369 -19.72 -5.79 8.24
C GLY A 369 -18.77 -5.84 9.45
N GLY A 370 -17.63 -6.51 9.29
CA GLY A 370 -16.52 -6.47 10.26
C GLY A 370 -15.75 -5.16 10.20
N GLY A 371 -15.25 -4.70 11.35
CA GLY A 371 -14.41 -3.49 11.45
C GLY A 371 -13.00 -3.71 10.90
N GLY A 372 -12.35 -2.68 10.37
CA GLY A 372 -10.99 -2.76 9.84
C GLY A 372 -9.94 -2.80 10.94
N GLY A 373 -8.83 -3.50 10.70
CA GLY A 373 -7.67 -3.51 11.61
C GLY A 373 -6.94 -2.17 11.62
N GLY A 374 -6.34 -1.83 12.76
CA GLY A 374 -5.46 -0.67 12.89
C GLY A 374 -4.14 -0.85 12.13
N GLY A 375 -3.58 0.25 11.65
CA GLY A 375 -2.37 0.30 10.85
C GLY A 375 -1.07 0.42 11.65
N LEU A 376 -0.02 0.90 10.99
CA LEU A 376 1.29 1.12 11.59
C LEU A 376 1.67 2.59 11.56
N ILE A 377 2.18 3.12 12.67
CA ILE A 377 2.93 4.37 12.70
C ILE A 377 4.36 4.08 13.16
N ARG A 378 5.36 4.48 12.37
CA ARG A 378 6.77 4.47 12.73
C ARG A 378 7.31 5.88 12.78
N HIS A 379 8.13 6.15 13.79
CA HIS A 379 8.85 7.41 13.89
C HIS A 379 10.28 7.21 14.41
N SER A 380 11.16 8.19 14.19
CA SER A 380 12.59 8.11 14.56
C SER A 380 12.93 8.68 15.94
N THR A 381 11.95 9.26 16.63
CA THR A 381 12.08 9.84 17.98
C THR A 381 11.51 8.87 19.01
N GLY A 382 11.88 8.96 20.29
CA GLY A 382 11.29 8.11 21.33
C GLY A 382 9.77 8.33 21.52
N ILE A 383 9.08 7.39 22.17
CA ILE A 383 7.65 7.50 22.55
C ILE A 383 7.54 8.00 24.01
N PRO A 384 6.67 8.98 24.33
CA PRO A 384 5.79 9.74 23.43
C PRO A 384 6.55 10.84 22.67
N ILE A 385 6.05 11.20 21.49
CA ILE A 385 6.59 12.32 20.71
C ILE A 385 5.94 13.62 21.21
N THR A 386 6.74 14.56 21.73
CA THR A 386 6.22 15.86 22.16
C THR A 386 5.52 16.58 21.00
N GLY A 387 4.28 17.03 21.22
CA GLY A 387 3.48 17.75 20.23
C GLY A 387 2.77 16.87 19.20
N VAL A 388 2.96 15.54 19.22
CA VAL A 388 2.31 14.63 18.27
C VAL A 388 1.36 13.67 18.98
N THR A 389 0.12 13.59 18.51
CA THR A 389 -0.85 12.57 18.94
C THR A 389 -0.93 11.48 17.88
N THR A 390 -0.83 10.21 18.29
CA THR A 390 -0.90 9.06 17.39
C THR A 390 -2.16 8.23 17.64
N SER A 391 -2.78 7.70 16.58
CA SER A 391 -3.91 6.77 16.69
C SER A 391 -3.83 5.65 15.65
N VAL A 392 -3.90 4.42 16.14
CA VAL A 392 -3.89 3.18 15.32
C VAL A 392 -5.02 2.24 15.73
N THR A 393 -6.15 2.79 16.17
CA THR A 393 -7.29 2.00 16.63
C THR A 393 -7.86 1.14 15.51
N GLY A 394 -8.32 -0.07 15.84
CA GLY A 394 -9.21 -0.82 14.96
C GLY A 394 -10.58 -0.13 14.86
N GLY A 395 -11.30 -0.40 13.78
CA GLY A 395 -12.65 0.11 13.58
C GLY A 395 -13.72 -0.77 14.23
N LEU A 396 -14.86 -0.16 14.52
CA LEU A 396 -16.02 -0.85 15.11
C LEU A 396 -16.71 -1.77 14.08
N PRO A 397 -17.43 -2.82 14.54
CA PRO A 397 -18.30 -3.58 13.65
C PRO A 397 -19.50 -2.74 13.21
N GLY A 398 -20.18 -3.20 12.17
CA GLY A 398 -21.52 -2.75 11.85
C GLY A 398 -22.56 -3.26 12.85
N PHE A 399 -23.69 -2.59 12.91
CA PHE A 399 -24.82 -2.94 13.77
C PHE A 399 -26.12 -3.04 12.97
N ILE A 400 -27.06 -3.83 13.47
CA ILE A 400 -28.45 -3.75 13.01
C ILE A 400 -29.11 -2.56 13.71
N ILE A 401 -29.45 -1.54 12.94
CA ILE A 401 -29.94 -0.25 13.47
C ILE A 401 -31.45 -0.06 13.28
N TYR A 402 -32.13 -1.00 12.63
CA TYR A 402 -33.59 -0.98 12.49
C TYR A 402 -34.27 -1.44 13.80
N THR A 403 -35.10 -0.57 14.37
CA THR A 403 -35.75 -0.79 15.68
C THR A 403 -36.81 -1.90 15.67
N GLY A 404 -37.33 -2.29 14.50
CA GLY A 404 -38.29 -3.39 14.37
C GLY A 404 -37.65 -4.78 14.23
N SER A 405 -36.32 -4.88 14.25
CA SER A 405 -35.60 -6.16 14.21
C SER A 405 -35.41 -6.76 15.60
N THR A 406 -35.54 -8.09 15.70
CA THR A 406 -35.17 -8.89 16.88
C THR A 406 -33.69 -8.78 17.26
N CYS A 407 -32.84 -8.36 16.32
CA CYS A 407 -31.41 -8.15 16.56
C CYS A 407 -31.02 -6.67 16.64
N PHE A 408 -31.97 -5.76 16.87
CA PHE A 408 -31.71 -4.33 17.03
C PHE A 408 -30.59 -4.06 18.05
N SER A 409 -29.70 -3.13 17.70
CA SER A 409 -28.55 -2.71 18.51
C SER A 409 -27.50 -3.81 18.74
N THR A 410 -27.54 -4.89 17.97
CA THR A 410 -26.50 -5.94 17.99
C THR A 410 -25.65 -5.90 16.72
N SER A 411 -24.43 -6.41 16.79
CA SER A 411 -23.58 -6.63 15.61
C SER A 411 -23.88 -7.94 14.89
N TYR A 412 -24.81 -8.75 15.43
CA TYR A 412 -25.23 -10.05 14.89
C TYR A 412 -24.06 -10.94 14.45
N GLY A 413 -23.03 -11.04 15.30
CA GLY A 413 -21.83 -11.84 15.07
C GLY A 413 -20.64 -11.09 14.48
N ALA A 414 -20.83 -9.86 13.97
CA ALA A 414 -19.72 -9.04 13.49
C ALA A 414 -18.84 -8.54 14.65
N THR A 415 -17.54 -8.39 14.43
CA THR A 415 -16.57 -7.96 15.45
C THR A 415 -15.77 -6.73 15.03
N ALA A 416 -15.23 -6.01 16.02
CA ALA A 416 -14.30 -4.91 15.80
C ALA A 416 -12.97 -5.42 15.25
N GLY A 417 -12.27 -4.58 14.48
CA GLY A 417 -10.87 -4.82 14.19
C GLY A 417 -9.99 -4.56 15.41
N LEU A 418 -8.82 -5.18 15.45
CA LEU A 418 -7.84 -4.98 16.52
C LEU A 418 -6.98 -3.75 16.26
N THR A 419 -6.50 -3.13 17.34
CA THR A 419 -5.54 -2.01 17.28
C THR A 419 -4.24 -2.43 16.61
N GLY A 420 -3.65 -1.49 15.86
CA GLY A 420 -2.34 -1.63 15.23
C GLY A 420 -1.18 -1.33 16.18
N ALA A 421 -0.11 -0.71 15.69
CA ALA A 421 1.05 -0.38 16.53
C ALA A 421 1.67 0.98 16.19
N VAL A 422 2.27 1.59 17.22
CA VAL A 422 3.19 2.73 17.10
C VAL A 422 4.58 2.22 17.51
N ILE A 423 5.60 2.46 16.67
CA ILE A 423 6.96 1.96 16.87
C ILE A 423 7.96 3.12 16.73
N ASP A 424 8.88 3.24 17.68
CA ASP A 424 9.90 4.30 17.81
C ASP A 424 11.20 4.00 17.03
N THR A 425 11.11 3.15 16.02
CA THR A 425 12.24 2.82 15.14
C THR A 425 11.80 2.94 13.69
N CYS A 426 12.17 4.05 13.04
CA CYS A 426 11.94 4.29 11.62
C CYS A 426 13.26 4.33 10.84
N ILE A 427 13.66 3.17 10.31
CA ILE A 427 14.80 3.04 9.40
C ILE A 427 14.27 3.04 7.96
N LEU A 428 14.81 3.93 7.12
CA LEU A 428 14.61 3.90 5.68
C LEU A 428 15.76 3.11 5.06
N TYR A 429 15.43 2.07 4.29
CA TYR A 429 16.43 1.18 3.70
C TYR A 429 16.92 1.76 2.38
N GLU A 430 18.25 1.81 2.22
CA GLU A 430 18.92 2.27 1.00
C GLU A 430 19.99 1.25 0.58
N GLY A 431 20.41 1.25 -0.68
CA GLY A 431 21.52 0.42 -1.13
C GLY A 431 22.87 0.99 -0.65
N THR A 432 23.70 0.19 0.01
CA THR A 432 25.01 0.65 0.54
C THR A 432 26.21 0.19 -0.30
N PHE A 433 26.00 -0.73 -1.25
CA PHE A 433 27.05 -1.27 -2.11
C PHE A 433 26.94 -0.66 -3.50
N ALA A 434 27.99 0.04 -3.95
CA ALA A 434 28.05 0.59 -5.30
C ALA A 434 28.00 -0.54 -6.34
N TYR A 435 27.25 -0.33 -7.41
CA TYR A 435 27.24 -1.26 -8.53
C TYR A 435 28.53 -1.12 -9.34
N ASN A 436 29.32 -2.20 -9.37
CA ASN A 436 30.45 -2.33 -10.29
C ASN A 436 30.03 -3.28 -11.42
N PRO A 437 29.82 -2.78 -12.66
CA PRO A 437 29.50 -3.65 -13.77
C PRO A 437 30.66 -4.61 -14.02
N LEU A 438 30.34 -5.86 -14.37
CA LEU A 438 31.35 -6.79 -14.85
C LEU A 438 31.92 -6.24 -16.17
N ILE A 439 33.18 -5.82 -16.14
CA ILE A 439 33.90 -5.38 -17.34
C ILE A 439 34.54 -6.62 -17.94
N LEU A 440 33.96 -7.11 -19.04
CA LEU A 440 34.64 -8.07 -19.89
C LEU A 440 35.65 -7.29 -20.74
N THR A 441 36.92 -7.36 -20.38
CA THR A 441 38.00 -6.88 -21.24
C THR A 441 38.39 -8.03 -22.17
N PRO A 442 38.00 -8.01 -23.46
CA PRO A 442 38.46 -9.03 -24.38
C PRO A 442 39.99 -8.90 -24.51
N VAL A 443 40.71 -9.92 -24.07
CA VAL A 443 42.12 -10.06 -24.39
C VAL A 443 42.19 -10.71 -25.76
N VAL A 444 42.47 -9.91 -26.79
CA VAL A 444 42.81 -10.45 -28.11
C VAL A 444 44.27 -10.88 -28.06
N VAL A 445 44.50 -12.16 -27.83
CA VAL A 445 45.78 -12.82 -28.10
C VAL A 445 45.65 -13.48 -29.47
N ASP A 446 46.66 -13.29 -30.33
CA ASP A 446 46.72 -13.68 -31.75
C ASP A 446 45.91 -12.82 -32.73
N VAL A 447 46.37 -11.58 -32.95
CA VAL A 447 46.20 -10.95 -34.27
C VAL A 447 47.30 -11.50 -35.18
N SER A 448 47.04 -12.64 -35.84
CA SER A 448 47.92 -13.07 -36.93
C SER A 448 47.71 -12.13 -38.12
N CYS A 449 48.71 -11.33 -38.48
CA CYS A 449 48.72 -10.61 -39.76
C CYS A 449 48.93 -11.55 -40.97
N VAL A 450 49.11 -12.85 -40.72
CA VAL A 450 49.14 -13.88 -41.75
C VAL A 450 47.73 -14.46 -41.79
N GLY A 451 46.89 -13.91 -42.68
CA GLY A 451 45.61 -14.55 -42.99
C GLY A 451 45.86 -16.01 -43.37
N LEU A 452 44.87 -16.87 -43.11
CA LEU A 452 44.85 -18.15 -43.79
C LEU A 452 44.78 -17.89 -45.31
N GLN A 453 45.02 -18.90 -46.14
CA GLN A 453 45.12 -18.73 -47.61
C GLN A 453 43.87 -18.11 -48.29
N ASP A 454 42.80 -17.87 -47.54
CA ASP A 454 41.56 -17.22 -47.95
C ASP A 454 41.55 -15.68 -47.78
N GLY A 455 42.52 -15.11 -47.05
CA GLY A 455 42.58 -13.67 -46.82
C GLY A 455 41.56 -13.14 -45.81
N GLU A 456 40.99 -13.99 -44.95
CA GLU A 456 40.07 -13.58 -43.88
C GLU A 456 40.77 -13.54 -42.52
N VAL A 457 40.26 -12.69 -41.61
CA VAL A 457 40.72 -12.59 -40.22
C VAL A 457 39.75 -13.38 -39.35
N ASP A 458 40.16 -14.58 -38.93
CA ASP A 458 39.35 -15.41 -38.04
C ASP A 458 39.53 -15.02 -36.58
N ILE A 459 38.45 -14.57 -35.94
CA ILE A 459 38.43 -14.28 -34.50
C ILE A 459 37.87 -15.49 -33.76
N THR A 460 38.70 -16.17 -32.98
CA THR A 460 38.24 -17.28 -32.13
C THR A 460 38.01 -16.78 -30.71
N SER A 461 36.76 -16.61 -30.28
CA SER A 461 36.45 -16.35 -28.86
C SER A 461 36.32 -17.67 -28.11
N THR A 462 37.22 -17.96 -27.16
CA THR A 462 37.06 -19.08 -26.22
C THR A 462 36.46 -18.56 -24.92
N GLY A 463 35.34 -19.15 -24.50
CA GLY A 463 34.61 -18.77 -23.29
C GLY A 463 35.38 -19.12 -22.01
N GLY A 464 35.35 -18.22 -21.02
CA GLY A 464 36.04 -18.39 -19.75
C GLY A 464 35.54 -19.57 -18.92
N ALA A 465 36.47 -20.29 -18.30
CA ALA A 465 36.16 -21.33 -17.33
C ALA A 465 35.74 -20.70 -15.99
N ALA A 466 34.66 -21.22 -15.41
CA ALA A 466 34.21 -20.88 -14.06
C ALA A 466 35.29 -21.21 -13.00
N PRO A 467 35.27 -20.56 -11.82
CA PRO A 467 34.33 -19.52 -11.39
C PRO A 467 34.89 -18.11 -11.62
N PHE A 468 34.04 -17.20 -12.11
CA PHE A 468 34.35 -15.77 -12.13
C PHE A 468 34.16 -15.24 -10.70
N THR A 469 35.25 -14.86 -10.04
CA THR A 469 35.24 -14.27 -8.69
C THR A 469 34.86 -12.81 -8.71
#